data_AF-A0A0I9SN44-F1
#
_entry.id   AF-A0A0I9SN44-F1
#
_cell.length_a   1.000
_cell.length_b   1.000
_cell.length_c   1.000
_cell.angle_alpha   90.00
_cell.angle_beta   90.00
_cell.angle_gamma   90.00
#
_symmetry.space_group_name_H-M   'P 1'
#
loop_
_entity.id
_entity.type
_entity.pdbx_description
1 polymer ?
#
loop_
_entity_poly.entity_id
_entity_poly.type
_entity_poly.pdbx_seq_one_letter_code
_entity_poly.pdbx_strand_id
1 'polypeptide(L)'
;MSDYFGFFARGEAGNLILGPDHPVMAHYFGGDIRVTRLVGNGYNAQGTSACTAVYPRAITTVLPPMVFGVPNPYFSGGGIGRFSHVGVPGNWTGFRVVFIDSLFYRKDKFDYSYSAKVGQHTGWSYRVCGFDAPPSSDRFGLRLWAADGKLVFDSGWPIVPFRGLLKNWQAAGGGYYSPLPYWGDSFWNSTEIDDADRYGIYRHAWGATDGQMGVLISQLCTMVVLADTGKRNTRIKTIPMIGFDSLARTHLTCTLAYGTIQHAGTAGPALSNFGLLTADFSRI
;
A
#
# COMPACT_ATOMS: atom_id res chain seq x y z
N MET A 1 14.60 27.80 -11.99
CA MET A 1 13.78 26.61 -12.30
C MET A 1 12.46 27.14 -12.86
N SER A 2 12.10 26.79 -14.09
CA SER A 2 10.81 27.18 -14.65
C SER A 2 9.76 26.24 -14.08
N ASP A 3 9.16 26.67 -12.97
CA ASP A 3 8.03 25.98 -12.38
C ASP A 3 6.88 26.00 -13.40
N TYR A 4 6.44 24.81 -13.82
CA TYR A 4 5.25 24.66 -14.65
C TYR A 4 4.01 24.94 -13.79
N PHE A 5 3.75 26.22 -13.50
CA PHE A 5 2.45 26.66 -13.01
C PHE A 5 1.51 26.75 -14.21
N GLY A 6 0.52 25.86 -14.28
CA GLY A 6 -0.47 25.95 -15.34
C GLY A 6 -1.41 24.76 -15.45
N PHE A 7 -2.64 25.06 -15.81
CA PHE A 7 -3.57 24.09 -16.34
C PHE A 7 -3.20 23.82 -17.80
N PHE A 8 -2.69 22.63 -18.09
CA PHE A 8 -2.40 22.20 -19.46
C PHE A 8 -3.39 21.10 -19.87
N ALA A 9 -4.25 21.45 -20.81
CA ALA A 9 -5.15 20.52 -21.48
C ALA A 9 -4.81 20.53 -22.97
N ARG A 10 -4.40 19.38 -23.51
CA ARG A 10 -4.18 19.18 -24.95
C ARG A 10 -5.02 18.00 -25.39
N GLY A 11 -5.96 18.23 -26.29
CA GLY A 11 -6.76 17.19 -26.93
C GLY A 11 -6.59 17.25 -28.44
N GLU A 12 -6.46 16.09 -29.08
CA GLU A 12 -6.53 15.97 -30.55
C GLU A 12 -7.96 15.62 -31.02
N ALA A 13 -8.81 15.16 -30.10
CA ALA A 13 -10.27 15.12 -30.18
C ALA A 13 -10.84 14.84 -28.76
N GLY A 14 -11.84 15.60 -28.29
CA GLY A 14 -12.54 15.35 -27.02
C GLY A 14 -12.84 16.61 -26.19
N ASN A 15 -13.67 16.46 -25.14
CA ASN A 15 -14.00 17.50 -24.17
C ASN A 15 -13.25 17.26 -22.85
N LEU A 16 -12.70 18.31 -22.26
CA LEU A 16 -12.25 18.27 -20.86
C LEU A 16 -13.40 18.74 -19.98
N ILE A 17 -13.88 17.84 -19.12
CA ILE A 17 -14.98 18.10 -18.20
C ILE A 17 -14.41 18.17 -16.79
N LEU A 18 -14.52 19.35 -16.17
CA LEU A 18 -14.21 19.58 -14.77
C LEU A 18 -15.49 20.06 -14.10
N GLY A 19 -15.88 19.42 -13.01
CA GLY A 19 -17.10 19.78 -12.28
C GLY A 19 -17.25 18.97 -11.00
N PRO A 20 -18.32 19.23 -10.22
CA PRO A 20 -18.63 18.45 -9.02
C PRO A 20 -18.74 16.93 -9.29
N ASP A 21 -19.26 16.57 -10.47
CA ASP A 21 -19.40 15.17 -10.89
C ASP A 21 -18.13 14.58 -11.51
N HIS A 22 -17.15 15.44 -11.82
CA HIS A 22 -15.87 15.07 -12.44
C HIS A 22 -14.72 15.76 -11.69
N PRO A 23 -14.52 15.43 -10.40
CA PRO A 23 -13.53 16.10 -9.58
C PRO A 23 -12.12 15.69 -9.97
N VAL A 24 -11.17 16.59 -9.70
CA VAL A 24 -9.74 16.33 -9.91
C VAL A 24 -9.12 15.84 -8.61
N MET A 25 -8.35 14.76 -8.68
CA MET A 25 -7.58 14.29 -7.53
C MET A 25 -6.34 15.18 -7.36
N ALA A 26 -6.26 15.85 -6.22
CA ALA A 26 -5.13 16.69 -5.82
C ALA A 26 -4.23 15.93 -4.84
N HIS A 27 -2.92 16.15 -4.95
CA HIS A 27 -1.94 15.70 -3.97
C HIS A 27 -1.78 16.75 -2.86
N TYR A 28 -2.08 16.35 -1.61
CA TYR A 28 -2.02 17.23 -0.45
C TYR A 28 -0.61 17.33 0.13
N PHE A 29 0.04 16.19 0.37
CA PHE A 29 1.41 16.07 0.89
C PHE A 29 1.87 14.62 0.85
N GLY A 30 3.18 14.42 1.01
CA GLY A 30 3.79 13.10 1.07
C GLY A 30 5.00 13.06 2.01
N GLY A 31 5.55 11.86 2.18
CA GLY A 31 6.72 11.62 3.00
C GLY A 31 7.16 10.17 2.93
N ASP A 32 8.16 9.78 3.73
CA ASP A 32 8.60 8.39 3.79
C ASP A 32 7.75 7.55 4.74
N ILE A 33 7.53 6.29 4.39
CA ILE A 33 7.00 5.29 5.32
C ILE A 33 8.18 4.64 6.03
N ARG A 34 8.27 4.88 7.34
CA ARG A 34 9.33 4.36 8.21
C ARG A 34 8.74 3.51 9.32
N VAL A 35 9.52 2.53 9.77
CA VAL A 35 9.18 1.72 10.95
C VAL A 35 9.18 2.62 12.17
N THR A 36 8.04 2.70 12.87
CA THR A 36 7.90 3.51 14.09
C THR A 36 7.94 2.68 15.36
N ARG A 37 7.58 1.40 15.25
CA ARG A 37 7.48 0.49 16.39
C ARG A 37 7.71 -0.94 15.94
N LEU A 38 8.51 -1.67 16.71
CA LEU A 38 8.64 -3.12 16.56
C LEU A 38 7.43 -3.80 17.20
N VAL A 39 6.88 -4.82 16.54
CA VAL A 39 5.69 -5.52 17.02
C VAL A 39 6.07 -6.95 17.41
N GLY A 40 5.85 -7.29 18.68
CA GLY A 40 6.13 -8.59 19.28
C GLY A 40 7.24 -8.51 20.35
N ASN A 41 7.31 -9.55 21.20
CA ASN A 41 8.30 -9.67 22.27
C ASN A 41 8.94 -11.07 22.17
N GLY A 42 10.28 -11.16 22.10
CA GLY A 42 11.02 -12.42 22.04
C GLY A 42 11.41 -12.93 20.64
N TYR A 43 12.05 -14.10 20.60
CA TYR A 43 12.66 -14.74 19.42
C TYR A 43 11.71 -14.94 18.22
N ASN A 44 10.39 -14.89 18.44
CA ASN A 44 9.36 -15.16 17.44
C ASN A 44 8.71 -13.90 16.84
N ALA A 45 9.13 -12.70 17.27
CA ALA A 45 8.63 -11.41 16.78
C ALA A 45 9.41 -10.89 15.54
N GLN A 46 10.39 -11.67 15.08
CA GLN A 46 11.33 -11.26 14.05
C GLN A 46 10.61 -11.04 12.73
N GLY A 47 10.76 -9.83 12.20
CA GLY A 47 10.30 -9.47 10.88
C GLY A 47 8.93 -8.81 10.77
N THR A 48 8.21 -8.51 11.86
CA THR A 48 7.00 -7.65 11.82
C THR A 48 7.15 -6.35 12.58
N SER A 49 6.60 -5.27 12.04
CA SER A 49 6.62 -3.94 12.67
C SER A 49 5.41 -3.10 12.28
N ALA A 50 5.23 -1.98 12.98
CA ALA A 50 4.23 -0.98 12.66
C ALA A 50 4.90 0.31 12.19
N CYS A 51 4.35 0.87 11.13
CA CYS A 51 4.70 2.19 10.61
C CYS A 51 3.53 3.13 10.88
N THR A 52 3.80 4.29 11.45
CA THR A 52 2.82 5.36 11.65
C THR A 52 3.32 6.60 10.92
N ALA A 53 2.53 7.12 9.99
CA ALA A 53 2.80 8.39 9.34
C ALA A 53 1.86 9.46 9.94
N VAL A 54 2.44 10.60 10.32
CA VAL A 54 1.72 11.78 10.80
C VAL A 54 1.70 12.81 9.69
N TYR A 55 0.52 13.35 9.42
CA TYR A 55 0.34 14.38 8.41
C TYR A 55 0.84 15.73 8.92
N PRO A 56 1.43 16.58 8.04
CA PRO A 56 1.88 17.92 8.44
C PRO A 56 0.75 18.81 8.97
N ARG A 57 -0.47 18.54 8.52
CA ARG A 57 -1.72 19.18 8.98
C ARG A 57 -2.88 18.20 8.85
N ALA A 58 -3.91 18.38 9.67
CA ALA A 58 -5.12 17.59 9.56
C ALA A 58 -5.85 17.87 8.23
N ILE A 59 -6.41 16.81 7.65
CA ILE A 59 -7.31 16.90 6.50
C ILE A 59 -8.74 16.98 7.04
N THR A 60 -9.46 18.05 6.69
CA THR A 60 -10.75 18.41 7.28
C THR A 60 -11.97 17.84 6.56
N THR A 61 -11.75 16.80 5.75
CA THR A 61 -12.73 16.21 4.86
C THR A 61 -13.54 15.15 5.62
N VAL A 62 -14.83 15.03 5.32
CA VAL A 62 -15.66 13.97 5.94
C VAL A 62 -15.20 12.59 5.46
N LEU A 63 -14.94 12.47 4.16
CA LEU A 63 -14.40 11.24 3.57
C LEU A 63 -12.91 11.10 3.90
N PRO A 64 -12.42 9.88 4.17
CA PRO A 64 -11.00 9.64 4.38
C PRO A 64 -10.20 9.97 3.11
N PRO A 65 -8.98 10.53 3.25
CA PRO A 65 -8.12 10.78 2.12
C PRO A 65 -7.61 9.47 1.50
N MET A 66 -7.29 9.51 0.22
CA MET A 66 -6.59 8.40 -0.44
C MET A 66 -5.11 8.44 -0.12
N VAL A 67 -4.52 7.30 0.23
CA VAL A 67 -3.08 7.22 0.47
C VAL A 67 -2.47 6.23 -0.51
N PHE A 68 -1.57 6.74 -1.36
CA PHE A 68 -0.80 5.94 -2.29
C PHE A 68 0.59 5.68 -1.73
N GLY A 69 1.10 4.45 -1.86
CA GLY A 69 2.49 4.11 -1.67
C GLY A 69 3.22 4.21 -3.01
N VAL A 70 4.33 4.94 -3.06
CA VAL A 70 5.21 5.08 -4.22
C VAL A 70 6.57 4.47 -3.85
N PRO A 71 7.17 3.60 -4.69
CA PRO A 71 8.49 3.07 -4.43
C PRO A 71 9.52 4.21 -4.33
N ASN A 72 10.38 4.21 -3.31
CA ASN A 72 11.35 5.30 -3.11
C ASN A 72 12.81 4.84 -3.34
N PRO A 73 13.82 5.72 -3.41
CA PRO A 73 15.20 5.30 -3.73
C PRO A 73 15.81 4.31 -2.73
N TYR A 74 15.27 4.24 -1.51
CA TYR A 74 15.72 3.28 -0.52
C TYR A 74 15.12 1.92 -0.85
N PHE A 75 15.96 0.89 -0.97
CA PHE A 75 15.44 -0.46 -1.17
C PHE A 75 15.25 -1.17 0.17
N SER A 76 14.12 -1.85 0.29
CA SER A 76 13.85 -2.85 1.31
C SER A 76 13.20 -4.04 0.61
N GLY A 77 13.66 -5.24 0.92
CA GLY A 77 12.99 -6.48 0.49
C GLY A 77 11.65 -6.73 1.20
N GLY A 78 11.25 -5.81 2.07
CA GLY A 78 10.07 -5.89 2.92
C GLY A 78 8.77 -5.47 2.24
N GLY A 79 7.66 -5.81 2.89
CA GLY A 79 6.31 -5.54 2.43
C GLY A 79 5.51 -4.67 3.39
N ILE A 80 4.56 -3.91 2.86
CA ILE A 80 3.57 -3.16 3.64
C ILE A 80 2.17 -3.74 3.44
N GLY A 81 1.36 -3.74 4.48
CA GLY A 81 -0.01 -4.23 4.46
C GLY A 81 -0.84 -3.69 5.62
N ARG A 82 -2.11 -4.09 5.68
CA ARG A 82 -3.08 -3.68 6.73
C ARG A 82 -3.03 -2.19 7.05
N PHE A 83 -3.70 -1.41 6.22
CA PHE A 83 -3.81 0.02 6.39
C PHE A 83 -4.92 0.40 7.37
N SER A 84 -4.69 1.46 8.15
CA SER A 84 -5.74 2.12 8.92
C SER A 84 -5.48 3.62 9.01
N HIS A 85 -6.50 4.44 8.80
CA HIS A 85 -6.40 5.88 9.06
C HIS A 85 -6.23 6.18 10.56
N VAL A 86 -5.55 7.28 10.85
CA VAL A 86 -5.50 7.91 12.17
C VAL A 86 -6.28 9.21 12.10
N GLY A 87 -7.16 9.42 13.08
CA GLY A 87 -8.10 10.54 13.11
C GLY A 87 -9.53 10.08 12.90
N VAL A 88 -10.40 11.04 12.61
CA VAL A 88 -11.85 10.87 12.44
C VAL A 88 -12.33 11.71 11.25
N PRO A 89 -13.56 11.49 10.73
CA PRO A 89 -14.15 12.39 9.73
C PRO A 89 -14.02 13.85 10.14
N GLY A 90 -13.50 14.69 9.24
CA GLY A 90 -13.22 16.10 9.50
C GLY A 90 -11.90 16.39 10.23
N ASN A 91 -11.14 15.36 10.62
CA ASN A 91 -9.86 15.51 11.32
C ASN A 91 -8.95 14.28 11.10
N TRP A 92 -8.58 14.01 9.85
CA TRP A 92 -7.63 12.93 9.52
C TRP A 92 -6.20 13.42 9.71
N THR A 93 -5.44 12.75 10.59
CA THR A 93 -4.11 13.21 11.04
C THR A 93 -2.98 12.28 10.65
N GLY A 94 -3.28 11.14 10.04
CA GLY A 94 -2.25 10.19 9.63
C GLY A 94 -2.79 8.85 9.17
N PHE A 95 -1.91 7.87 9.13
CA PHE A 95 -2.26 6.47 8.94
C PHE A 95 -1.25 5.53 9.62
N ARG A 96 -1.63 4.26 9.71
CA ARG A 96 -0.77 3.15 10.12
C ARG A 96 -0.78 2.06 9.07
N VAL A 97 0.36 1.40 8.90
CA VAL A 97 0.49 0.15 8.15
C VAL A 97 1.33 -0.84 8.95
N VAL A 98 1.10 -2.13 8.70
CA VAL A 98 2.00 -3.20 9.12
C VAL A 98 3.11 -3.32 8.09
N PHE A 99 4.33 -3.52 8.59
CA PHE A 99 5.52 -3.78 7.78
C PHE A 99 6.07 -5.16 8.12
N ILE A 100 6.50 -5.88 7.08
CA ILE A 100 7.37 -7.05 7.19
C ILE A 100 8.73 -6.75 6.59
N ASP A 101 9.81 -7.20 7.21
CA ASP A 101 11.18 -6.83 6.83
C ASP A 101 11.69 -7.50 5.55
N SER A 102 11.13 -8.66 5.21
CA SER A 102 11.30 -9.38 3.94
C SER A 102 9.93 -9.72 3.34
N LEU A 103 9.81 -10.09 2.07
CA LEU A 103 8.59 -10.70 1.51
C LEU A 103 8.67 -12.23 1.48
N PHE A 104 9.85 -12.78 1.75
CA PHE A 104 10.20 -14.20 1.62
C PHE A 104 10.77 -14.77 2.90
N TYR A 105 10.45 -14.20 4.07
CA TYR A 105 10.89 -14.81 5.32
C TYR A 105 10.44 -16.26 5.36
N ARG A 106 11.32 -17.11 5.87
CA ARG A 106 11.04 -18.51 6.10
C ARG A 106 11.53 -18.81 7.52
N LYS A 107 10.66 -19.42 8.32
CA LYS A 107 10.92 -19.77 9.72
C LYS A 107 12.12 -20.70 9.90
N ASP A 108 12.57 -21.38 8.83
CA ASP A 108 13.64 -22.37 8.84
C ASP A 108 15.06 -21.80 8.65
N LYS A 109 15.20 -20.56 8.17
CA LYS A 109 16.48 -19.84 8.21
C LYS A 109 16.55 -19.00 9.47
N PHE A 110 17.15 -19.57 10.52
CA PHE A 110 17.62 -18.89 11.73
C PHE A 110 18.75 -17.89 11.43
N ASP A 111 18.53 -16.97 10.49
CA ASP A 111 19.46 -15.89 10.22
C ASP A 111 19.05 -14.70 11.09
N TYR A 112 19.69 -14.60 12.25
CA TYR A 112 19.47 -13.59 13.30
C TYR A 112 19.67 -12.13 12.83
N SER A 113 20.03 -11.91 11.56
CA SER A 113 20.30 -10.58 10.99
C SER A 113 19.07 -9.84 10.46
N TYR A 114 17.92 -10.51 10.29
CA TYR A 114 16.71 -9.91 9.70
C TYR A 114 15.74 -9.50 10.79
N SER A 115 15.86 -8.24 11.22
CA SER A 115 14.86 -7.61 12.07
C SER A 115 14.73 -6.16 11.66
N ALA A 116 13.49 -5.74 11.44
CA ALA A 116 13.15 -4.34 11.23
C ALA A 116 13.73 -3.48 12.36
N LYS A 117 14.22 -2.28 12.02
CA LYS A 117 14.71 -1.30 12.99
C LYS A 117 13.81 -0.08 13.02
N VAL A 118 13.55 0.48 14.21
CA VAL A 118 12.87 1.78 14.29
C VAL A 118 13.65 2.82 13.49
N GLY A 119 12.95 3.60 12.66
CA GLY A 119 13.52 4.56 11.73
C GLY A 119 13.87 3.99 10.34
N GLN A 120 13.86 2.66 10.17
CA GLN A 120 14.14 1.99 8.88
C GLN A 120 13.15 2.44 7.81
N HIS A 121 13.68 2.73 6.62
CA HIS A 121 12.87 2.91 5.41
C HIS A 121 12.25 1.58 4.98
N THR A 122 10.96 1.60 4.70
CA THR A 122 10.23 0.43 4.18
C THR A 122 10.43 0.24 2.66
N GLY A 123 11.16 1.13 2.01
CA GLY A 123 11.24 1.22 0.55
C GLY A 123 10.07 1.92 -0.13
N TRP A 124 9.15 2.46 0.67
CA TRP A 124 7.97 3.19 0.22
C TRP A 124 7.97 4.62 0.77
N SER A 125 7.59 5.56 -0.08
CA SER A 125 7.07 6.88 0.31
C SER A 125 5.55 6.87 0.14
N TYR A 126 4.86 7.73 0.86
CA TYR A 126 3.41 7.89 0.75
C TYR A 126 3.06 9.22 0.08
N ARG A 127 1.92 9.25 -0.61
CA ARG A 127 1.30 10.42 -1.20
C ARG A 127 -0.16 10.46 -0.78
N VAL A 128 -0.56 11.52 -0.11
CA VAL A 128 -1.93 11.72 0.38
C VAL A 128 -2.68 12.58 -0.62
N CYS A 129 -3.82 12.08 -1.08
CA CYS A 129 -4.60 12.71 -2.13
C CYS A 129 -6.09 12.79 -1.75
N GLY A 130 -6.81 13.72 -2.37
CA GLY A 130 -8.25 13.86 -2.22
C GLY A 130 -8.86 14.69 -3.35
N PHE A 131 -10.18 14.81 -3.33
CA PHE A 131 -10.97 15.49 -4.39
C PHE A 131 -11.46 16.87 -3.97
N ASP A 132 -11.21 17.27 -2.73
CA ASP A 132 -11.77 18.42 -2.04
C ASP A 132 -10.65 19.26 -1.41
N ALA A 133 -9.61 19.51 -2.20
CA ALA A 133 -8.51 20.35 -1.79
C ALA A 133 -9.04 21.74 -1.40
N PRO A 134 -8.67 22.29 -0.22
CA PRO A 134 -9.00 23.66 0.08
C PRO A 134 -8.28 24.59 -0.89
N PRO A 135 -8.68 25.87 -1.02
CA PRO A 135 -7.93 26.84 -1.80
C PRO A 135 -6.43 26.82 -1.42
N SER A 136 -5.57 26.77 -2.44
CA SER A 136 -4.12 26.81 -2.25
C SER A 136 -3.69 28.13 -1.58
N SER A 137 -2.52 28.15 -0.96
CA SER A 137 -1.93 29.38 -0.43
C SER A 137 -1.37 30.31 -1.50
N ASP A 138 -1.42 29.89 -2.78
CA ASP A 138 -0.82 30.63 -3.88
C ASP A 138 -1.62 31.89 -4.18
N ARG A 139 -0.88 32.98 -4.46
CA ARG A 139 -1.46 34.30 -4.74
C ARG A 139 -2.04 34.41 -6.14
N PHE A 140 -1.50 33.63 -7.08
CA PHE A 140 -1.86 33.66 -8.49
C PHE A 140 -2.09 32.24 -8.99
N GLY A 141 -3.03 32.07 -9.92
CA GLY A 141 -3.37 30.76 -10.47
C GLY A 141 -4.79 30.72 -11.03
N LEU A 142 -5.16 29.58 -11.61
CA LEU A 142 -6.51 29.30 -12.06
C LEU A 142 -7.27 28.59 -10.94
N ARG A 143 -8.43 29.14 -10.58
CA ARG A 143 -9.42 28.47 -9.74
C ARG A 143 -10.73 28.35 -10.48
N LEU A 144 -11.29 27.15 -10.52
CA LEU A 144 -12.63 26.91 -11.05
C LEU A 144 -13.57 26.60 -9.90
N TRP A 145 -14.72 27.25 -9.92
CA TRP A 145 -15.75 27.13 -8.90
C TRP A 145 -17.03 26.60 -9.53
N ALA A 146 -17.68 25.67 -8.86
CA ALA A 146 -19.00 25.20 -9.24
C ALA A 146 -20.06 26.27 -8.93
N ALA A 147 -21.26 26.10 -9.52
CA ALA A 147 -22.38 27.02 -9.29
C ALA A 147 -22.81 27.11 -7.81
N ASP A 148 -22.53 26.09 -7.00
CA ASP A 148 -22.78 26.06 -5.55
C ASP A 148 -21.66 26.73 -4.72
N GLY A 149 -20.65 27.31 -5.38
CA GLY A 149 -19.52 27.97 -4.72
C GLY A 149 -18.44 27.02 -4.20
N LYS A 150 -18.50 25.71 -4.51
CA LYS A 150 -17.42 24.78 -4.19
C LYS A 150 -16.25 24.92 -5.14
N LEU A 151 -15.04 24.85 -4.60
CA LEU A 151 -13.82 24.80 -5.40
C LEU A 151 -13.75 23.44 -6.12
N VAL A 152 -13.66 23.48 -7.45
CA VAL A 152 -13.58 22.28 -8.32
C VAL A 152 -12.13 22.02 -8.73
N PHE A 153 -11.37 23.09 -8.93
CA PHE A 153 -9.99 23.03 -9.39
C PHE A 153 -9.21 24.23 -8.87
N ASP A 154 -7.96 24.00 -8.49
CA ASP A 154 -7.01 25.03 -8.11
C ASP A 154 -5.62 24.63 -8.60
N SER A 155 -5.01 25.47 -9.45
CA SER A 155 -3.73 25.20 -10.07
C SER A 155 -2.55 25.19 -9.10
N GLY A 156 -2.72 25.66 -7.86
CA GLY A 156 -1.71 25.58 -6.80
C GLY A 156 -1.56 24.18 -6.20
N TRP A 157 -2.42 23.23 -6.58
CA TRP A 157 -2.30 21.83 -6.18
C TRP A 157 -1.79 20.95 -7.31
N PRO A 158 -0.78 20.08 -7.05
CA PRO A 158 -0.38 19.07 -8.02
C PRO A 158 -1.53 18.09 -8.28
N ILE A 159 -1.85 17.88 -9.55
CA ILE A 159 -2.89 16.95 -9.99
C ILE A 159 -2.30 15.55 -10.12
N VAL A 160 -3.05 14.56 -9.66
CA VAL A 160 -2.67 13.14 -9.74
C VAL A 160 -3.66 12.39 -10.63
N PRO A 161 -3.26 11.99 -11.85
CA PRO A 161 -4.14 11.20 -12.71
C PRO A 161 -4.14 9.72 -12.29
N PHE A 162 -5.33 9.11 -12.27
CA PHE A 162 -5.45 7.66 -12.16
C PHE A 162 -4.88 6.98 -13.41
N ARG A 163 -4.20 5.86 -13.22
CA ARG A 163 -3.65 5.04 -14.31
C ARG A 163 -4.48 3.79 -14.57
N GLY A 164 -5.17 3.30 -13.54
CA GLY A 164 -6.10 2.18 -13.64
C GLY A 164 -5.91 1.19 -12.50
N LEU A 165 -6.39 -0.03 -12.71
CA LEU A 165 -6.29 -1.12 -11.74
C LEU A 165 -5.15 -2.06 -12.14
N LEU A 166 -4.17 -2.22 -11.25
CA LEU A 166 -3.20 -3.30 -11.30
C LEU A 166 -3.90 -4.60 -10.90
N LYS A 167 -3.95 -5.56 -11.82
CA LYS A 167 -4.66 -6.85 -11.70
C LYS A 167 -3.85 -7.95 -12.40
N ASN A 168 -4.34 -9.18 -12.49
CA ASN A 168 -3.63 -10.30 -13.15
C ASN A 168 -2.34 -10.72 -12.42
N TRP A 169 -2.45 -10.93 -11.11
CA TRP A 169 -1.39 -11.48 -10.28
C TRP A 169 -0.98 -12.88 -10.74
N GLN A 170 0.32 -13.11 -10.92
CA GLN A 170 0.88 -14.40 -11.33
C GLN A 170 1.50 -15.11 -10.13
N ALA A 171 1.19 -16.39 -9.94
CA ALA A 171 1.85 -17.19 -8.91
C ALA A 171 3.37 -17.24 -9.16
N ALA A 172 4.17 -16.98 -8.13
CA ALA A 172 5.62 -16.87 -8.20
C ALA A 172 6.37 -17.81 -7.25
N GLY A 173 5.67 -18.60 -6.44
CA GLY A 173 6.27 -19.60 -5.55
C GLY A 173 5.78 -19.50 -4.11
N GLY A 174 6.60 -20.04 -3.19
CA GLY A 174 6.31 -20.25 -1.78
C GLY A 174 7.08 -19.35 -0.79
N GLY A 175 6.37 -18.69 0.13
CA GLY A 175 6.95 -17.96 1.27
C GLY A 175 6.01 -17.90 2.48
N TYR A 176 6.58 -17.87 3.69
CA TYR A 176 5.82 -17.94 4.95
C TYR A 176 5.93 -16.64 5.75
N TYR A 177 4.79 -16.09 6.16
CA TYR A 177 4.77 -15.04 7.17
C TYR A 177 3.68 -15.29 8.19
N SER A 178 4.07 -15.76 9.37
CA SER A 178 3.18 -15.75 10.53
C SER A 178 3.42 -14.49 11.35
N PRO A 179 2.48 -13.53 11.32
CA PRO A 179 2.45 -12.45 12.28
C PRO A 179 1.93 -12.98 13.63
N LEU A 180 2.72 -13.85 14.28
CA LEU A 180 2.48 -14.40 15.63
C LEU A 180 1.99 -13.33 16.63
N PRO A 181 2.50 -12.07 16.63
CA PRO A 181 2.04 -11.05 17.56
C PRO A 181 0.58 -10.60 17.38
N TYR A 182 -0.05 -10.84 16.22
CA TYR A 182 -1.41 -10.37 15.92
C TYR A 182 -2.48 -11.46 15.99
N TRP A 183 -2.09 -12.74 15.92
CA TRP A 183 -3.04 -13.85 15.75
C TRP A 183 -2.93 -14.97 16.81
N GLY A 184 -2.07 -14.79 17.82
CA GLY A 184 -1.88 -15.74 18.91
C GLY A 184 -0.90 -16.86 18.58
N ASP A 185 -0.57 -17.66 19.59
CA ASP A 185 0.35 -18.80 19.45
C ASP A 185 -0.12 -19.77 18.38
N SER A 186 0.85 -20.33 17.66
CA SER A 186 0.67 -21.37 16.66
C SER A 186 -0.30 -22.44 17.14
N PHE A 187 -1.42 -22.62 16.44
CA PHE A 187 -2.10 -23.91 16.48
C PHE A 187 -1.10 -24.90 15.88
N TRP A 188 -0.66 -25.86 16.70
CA TRP A 188 0.23 -26.97 16.36
C TRP A 188 1.73 -26.73 16.57
N ASN A 189 2.25 -27.56 17.45
CA ASN A 189 3.62 -27.81 17.86
C ASN A 189 4.27 -28.91 17.00
N SER A 190 3.74 -29.22 15.81
CA SER A 190 4.25 -30.33 15.02
C SER A 190 5.36 -29.87 14.07
N THR A 191 6.42 -30.64 14.12
CA THR A 191 7.50 -30.82 13.12
C THR A 191 7.02 -31.17 11.71
N GLU A 192 5.74 -30.95 11.38
CA GLU A 192 5.07 -31.28 10.11
C GLU A 192 4.60 -29.99 9.41
N ILE A 193 5.54 -29.09 9.12
CA ILE A 193 5.32 -28.12 8.04
C ILE A 193 5.65 -28.88 6.74
N ASP A 194 4.76 -29.77 6.31
CA ASP A 194 4.98 -30.66 5.16
C ASP A 194 5.06 -29.93 3.80
N ASP A 195 4.80 -28.62 3.76
CA ASP A 195 4.67 -27.86 2.50
C ASP A 195 5.16 -26.39 2.61
N ALA A 196 6.28 -26.14 3.30
CA ALA A 196 6.87 -24.80 3.44
C ALA A 196 7.16 -24.07 2.10
N ASP A 197 7.18 -24.80 0.98
CA ASP A 197 7.47 -24.30 -0.36
C ASP A 197 6.23 -23.96 -1.22
N ARG A 198 5.00 -24.09 -0.71
CA ARG A 198 3.77 -23.91 -1.52
C ARG A 198 2.98 -22.62 -1.31
N TYR A 199 3.50 -21.66 -0.56
CA TYR A 199 2.69 -20.54 -0.05
C TYR A 199 2.70 -19.24 -0.87
N GLY A 200 1.50 -18.79 -1.23
CA GLY A 200 1.15 -17.85 -2.30
C GLY A 200 1.87 -16.50 -2.35
N ILE A 201 3.08 -16.52 -2.92
CA ILE A 201 3.73 -15.34 -3.46
C ILE A 201 3.16 -15.11 -4.85
N TYR A 202 2.68 -13.91 -5.08
CA TYR A 202 2.20 -13.49 -6.39
C TYR A 202 2.95 -12.26 -6.83
N ARG A 203 3.15 -12.14 -8.13
CA ARG A 203 3.86 -11.02 -8.73
C ARG A 203 3.04 -10.39 -9.83
N HIS A 204 3.22 -9.08 -9.96
CA HIS A 204 2.78 -8.30 -11.10
C HIS A 204 4.01 -7.65 -11.72
N ALA A 205 4.13 -7.68 -13.05
CA ALA A 205 5.23 -7.01 -13.74
C ALA A 205 5.24 -5.52 -13.39
N TRP A 206 6.41 -4.99 -13.05
CA TRP A 206 6.60 -3.60 -12.68
C TRP A 206 7.77 -3.06 -13.49
N GLY A 207 7.48 -2.14 -14.41
CA GLY A 207 8.47 -1.58 -15.32
C GLY A 207 9.33 -0.51 -14.66
N ALA A 208 10.50 -0.24 -15.24
CA ALA A 208 11.36 0.88 -14.82
C ALA A 208 10.65 2.25 -14.95
N THR A 209 9.72 2.37 -15.90
CA THR A 209 8.86 3.56 -16.08
C THR A 209 7.82 3.73 -14.97
N ASP A 210 7.58 2.68 -14.19
CA ASP A 210 6.59 2.67 -13.10
C ASP A 210 7.20 3.14 -11.76
N GLY A 211 8.46 3.60 -11.75
CA GLY A 211 9.12 4.11 -10.54
C GLY A 211 8.42 5.29 -9.88
N GLN A 212 7.59 6.02 -10.64
CA GLN A 212 6.74 7.12 -10.14
C GLN A 212 5.26 6.73 -10.04
N MET A 213 4.92 5.46 -10.28
CA MET A 213 3.57 4.96 -10.10
C MET A 213 3.32 4.66 -8.62
N GLY A 214 2.23 5.19 -8.09
CA GLY A 214 1.76 4.87 -6.75
C GLY A 214 0.66 3.82 -6.79
N VAL A 215 0.65 2.94 -5.79
CA VAL A 215 -0.44 1.99 -5.52
C VAL A 215 -1.26 2.48 -4.33
N LEU A 216 -2.58 2.46 -4.40
CA LEU A 216 -3.46 2.92 -3.32
C LEU A 216 -3.33 1.98 -2.12
N ILE A 217 -2.52 2.33 -1.13
CA ILE A 217 -2.30 1.50 0.06
C ILE A 217 -3.44 1.62 1.07
N SER A 218 -4.26 2.66 0.98
CA SER A 218 -5.47 2.80 1.83
C SER A 218 -6.56 1.76 1.54
N GLN A 219 -6.43 0.98 0.46
CA GLN A 219 -7.31 -0.17 0.17
C GLN A 219 -6.81 -1.49 0.77
N LEU A 220 -5.60 -1.52 1.36
CA LEU A 220 -5.01 -2.75 1.91
C LEU A 220 -5.73 -3.15 3.21
N CYS A 221 -6.77 -3.95 3.07
CA CYS A 221 -7.56 -4.50 4.16
C CYS A 221 -7.32 -6.00 4.33
N THR A 222 -7.97 -6.61 5.32
CA THR A 222 -7.97 -8.07 5.45
C THR A 222 -8.80 -8.69 4.33
N MET A 223 -8.31 -9.79 3.76
CA MET A 223 -9.06 -10.61 2.81
C MET A 223 -9.40 -11.95 3.44
N VAL A 224 -10.41 -12.63 2.88
CA VAL A 224 -10.77 -13.99 3.30
C VAL A 224 -10.25 -14.95 2.25
N VAL A 225 -9.44 -15.92 2.68
CA VAL A 225 -9.02 -17.03 1.82
C VAL A 225 -9.58 -18.33 2.38
N LEU A 226 -9.80 -19.29 1.48
CA LEU A 226 -9.95 -20.68 1.89
C LEU A 226 -8.56 -21.23 2.17
N ALA A 227 -8.41 -21.96 3.26
CA ALA A 227 -7.20 -22.69 3.61
C ALA A 227 -7.58 -24.10 4.01
N ASP A 228 -6.79 -25.08 3.58
CA ASP A 228 -6.98 -26.46 4.01
C ASP A 228 -6.22 -26.69 5.32
N THR A 229 -6.98 -27.05 6.35
CA THR A 229 -6.49 -27.36 7.70
C THR A 229 -6.59 -28.87 7.97
N GLY A 230 -6.34 -29.69 6.95
CA GLY A 230 -6.30 -31.16 7.01
C GLY A 230 -7.55 -31.80 6.41
N LYS A 231 -8.53 -32.17 7.25
CA LYS A 231 -9.78 -32.80 6.76
C LYS A 231 -10.85 -31.80 6.33
N ARG A 232 -10.58 -30.49 6.40
CA ARG A 232 -11.58 -29.43 6.21
C ARG A 232 -10.95 -28.19 5.59
N ASN A 233 -11.67 -27.60 4.64
CA ASN A 233 -11.41 -26.25 4.16
C ASN A 233 -12.03 -25.24 5.13
N THR A 234 -11.19 -24.36 5.67
CA THR A 234 -11.56 -23.31 6.61
C THR A 234 -11.38 -21.94 5.98
N ARG A 235 -12.32 -21.02 6.20
CA ARG A 235 -12.15 -19.61 5.82
C ARG A 235 -11.27 -18.92 6.86
N ILE A 236 -10.13 -18.40 6.44
CA ILE A 236 -9.24 -17.63 7.30
C ILE A 236 -9.12 -16.19 6.80
N LYS A 237 -8.92 -15.26 7.73
CA LYS A 237 -8.64 -13.86 7.42
C LYS A 237 -7.13 -13.71 7.25
N THR A 238 -6.71 -13.06 6.17
CA THR A 238 -5.30 -12.83 5.83
C THR A 238 -5.07 -11.36 5.52
N ILE A 239 -3.81 -10.94 5.53
CA ILE A 239 -3.41 -9.58 5.19
C ILE A 239 -2.56 -9.63 3.93
N PRO A 240 -2.94 -8.96 2.84
CA PRO A 240 -2.03 -8.77 1.71
C PRO A 240 -0.90 -7.85 2.12
N MET A 241 0.32 -8.31 1.90
CA MET A 241 1.55 -7.57 2.10
C MET A 241 2.18 -7.36 0.72
N ILE A 242 2.37 -6.12 0.34
CA ILE A 242 2.92 -5.75 -0.97
C ILE A 242 4.31 -5.11 -0.83
N GLY A 243 5.22 -5.42 -1.75
CA GLY A 243 6.60 -4.94 -1.69
C GLY A 243 7.39 -5.34 -2.93
N PHE A 244 8.70 -5.09 -2.89
CA PHE A 244 9.62 -5.51 -3.94
C PHE A 244 10.63 -6.51 -3.36
N ASP A 245 10.92 -7.55 -4.12
CA ASP A 245 11.82 -8.63 -3.71
C ASP A 245 13.30 -8.36 -4.01
N SER A 246 13.56 -7.38 -4.88
CA SER A 246 14.87 -7.13 -5.45
C SER A 246 15.06 -5.65 -5.75
N LEU A 247 16.33 -5.21 -5.72
CA LEU A 247 16.74 -3.85 -6.06
C LEU A 247 16.27 -3.41 -7.46
N ALA A 248 16.15 -4.38 -8.38
CA ALA A 248 15.72 -4.14 -9.75
C ALA A 248 14.24 -3.75 -9.85
N ARG A 249 13.41 -4.10 -8.85
CA ARG A 249 11.98 -3.77 -8.77
C ARG A 249 11.19 -4.11 -10.04
N THR A 250 11.57 -5.20 -10.71
CA THR A 250 10.94 -5.65 -11.95
C THR A 250 9.54 -6.22 -11.72
N HIS A 251 9.20 -6.49 -10.46
CA HIS A 251 7.92 -7.04 -10.07
C HIS A 251 7.46 -6.45 -8.74
N LEU A 252 6.20 -6.04 -8.67
CA LEU A 252 5.52 -5.84 -7.41
C LEU A 252 5.07 -7.21 -6.91
N THR A 253 5.51 -7.57 -5.72
CA THR A 253 5.20 -8.84 -5.07
C THR A 253 4.11 -8.62 -4.04
N CYS A 254 3.15 -9.54 -4.00
CA CYS A 254 2.13 -9.66 -2.97
C CYS A 254 2.28 -11.03 -2.30
N THR A 255 2.41 -11.02 -0.98
CA THR A 255 2.30 -12.22 -0.14
C THR A 255 1.12 -12.07 0.80
N LEU A 256 0.46 -13.18 1.14
CA LEU A 256 -0.62 -13.17 2.12
C LEU A 256 -0.05 -13.60 3.47
N ALA A 257 -0.10 -12.70 4.45
CA ALA A 257 0.26 -13.04 5.82
C ALA A 257 -0.91 -13.76 6.50
N TYR A 258 -0.70 -15.02 6.88
CA TYR A 258 -1.61 -15.86 7.65
C TYR A 258 -0.80 -16.80 8.57
N GLY A 259 -1.43 -17.32 9.63
CA GLY A 259 -0.79 -18.27 10.56
C GLY A 259 -0.44 -19.62 9.90
N THR A 260 0.15 -20.54 10.64
CA THR A 260 0.52 -21.88 10.13
C THR A 260 -0.72 -22.65 9.64
N ILE A 261 -0.71 -23.14 8.39
CA ILE A 261 -1.72 -24.05 7.83
C ILE A 261 -1.05 -25.25 7.17
N GLN A 262 -1.76 -26.37 7.06
CA GLN A 262 -1.20 -27.64 6.59
C GLN A 262 -1.07 -27.68 5.05
N HIS A 263 -2.07 -27.18 4.32
CA HIS A 263 -2.04 -27.07 2.85
C HIS A 263 -2.69 -25.75 2.39
N ALA A 264 -1.95 -24.81 1.77
CA ALA A 264 -2.54 -23.55 1.27
C ALA A 264 -2.80 -23.58 -0.24
N GLY A 265 -3.52 -24.60 -0.71
CA GLY A 265 -3.83 -24.75 -2.13
C GLY A 265 -4.64 -23.62 -2.78
N THR A 266 -5.01 -22.53 -2.08
CA THR A 266 -6.18 -21.71 -2.47
C THR A 266 -6.02 -20.19 -2.28
N ALA A 267 -4.81 -19.65 -2.18
CA ALA A 267 -4.63 -18.18 -2.22
C ALA A 267 -4.92 -17.58 -3.61
N GLY A 268 -4.75 -18.35 -4.69
CA GLY A 268 -4.88 -17.88 -6.07
C GLY A 268 -6.26 -17.28 -6.39
N PRO A 269 -7.37 -17.94 -6.01
CA PRO A 269 -8.71 -17.39 -6.15
C PRO A 269 -8.96 -16.07 -5.41
N ALA A 270 -8.25 -15.79 -4.31
CA ALA A 270 -8.42 -14.53 -3.58
C ALA A 270 -7.73 -13.36 -4.29
N LEU A 271 -6.58 -13.63 -4.91
CA LEU A 271 -5.80 -12.60 -5.61
C LEU A 271 -6.19 -12.40 -7.07
N SER A 272 -6.92 -13.34 -7.69
CA SER A 272 -7.46 -13.15 -9.05
C SER A 272 -8.41 -11.95 -9.16
N ASN A 273 -9.11 -11.61 -8.06
CA ASN A 273 -10.00 -10.46 -7.96
C ASN A 273 -9.39 -9.28 -7.20
N PHE A 274 -8.14 -9.40 -6.73
CA PHE A 274 -7.46 -8.35 -6.00
C PHE A 274 -6.86 -7.33 -6.97
N GLY A 275 -7.51 -6.19 -7.10
CA GLY A 275 -7.02 -5.06 -7.87
C GLY A 275 -6.40 -4.01 -6.96
N LEU A 276 -5.27 -3.43 -7.37
CA LEU A 276 -4.75 -2.22 -6.75
C LEU A 276 -4.98 -1.01 -7.65
N LEU A 277 -5.74 -0.03 -7.19
CA LEU A 277 -5.83 1.26 -7.87
C LEU A 277 -4.44 1.93 -7.93
N THR A 278 -4.08 2.44 -9.10
CA THR A 278 -2.80 3.08 -9.37
C THR A 278 -2.98 4.52 -9.84
N ALA A 279 -1.99 5.36 -9.54
CA ALA A 279 -1.94 6.75 -9.96
C ALA A 279 -0.51 7.16 -10.30
N ASP A 280 -0.37 8.19 -11.13
CA ASP A 280 0.92 8.68 -11.63
C ASP A 280 1.39 9.91 -10.84
N PHE A 281 2.57 9.79 -10.24
CA PHE A 281 3.21 10.84 -9.44
C PHE A 281 4.45 11.44 -10.11
N SER A 282 4.68 11.18 -11.41
CA SER A 282 5.86 11.66 -12.14
C SER A 282 5.98 13.18 -12.28
N ARG A 283 4.90 13.91 -11.93
CA ARG A 283 4.79 15.37 -12.04
C ARG A 283 4.84 16.10 -10.69
N ILE A 284 5.23 15.41 -9.62
CA ILE A 284 5.22 15.89 -8.22
C ILE A 284 6.59 15.73 -7.58
#